data_AF-A0A929V5N3-F1
#
_entry.id   AF-A0A929V5N3-F1
#
_cell.length_a   1.000
_cell.length_b   1.000
_cell.length_c   1.000
_cell.angle_alpha   90.00
_cell.angle_beta   90.00
_cell.angle_gamma   90.00
#
_symmetry.space_group_name_H-M   'P 1'
#
loop_
_entity.id
_entity.type
_entity.pdbx_description
1 polymer ?
#
loop_
_entity_poly.entity_id
_entity_poly.type
_entity_poly.pdbx_seq_one_letter_code
_entity_poly.pdbx_strand_id
1 'polypeptide(L)'
;MPSKIDLFFGTGGIFTTKYIALHFGENGIAVMPLNNLTGKIESKSSFLITSNRIKSIIFKKNFLSYQLVISGENFELKCRVNKITIASSWHKKGLANILEQYN
;
A
#
# COMPACT_ATOMS: atom_id res chain seq x y z
N MET A 1 2.41 -2.98 28.77
CA MET A 1 1.74 -3.98 27.91
C MET A 1 2.01 -3.58 26.47
N PRO A 2 2.78 -4.34 25.66
CA PRO A 2 3.13 -3.86 24.34
C PRO A 2 2.01 -4.22 23.35
N SER A 3 1.27 -3.22 22.85
CA SER A 3 0.45 -3.35 21.65
C SER A 3 1.33 -3.10 20.42
N LYS A 4 2.24 -4.04 20.17
CA LYS A 4 3.06 -4.07 18.95
C LYS A 4 2.18 -4.55 17.81
N ILE A 5 1.85 -3.66 16.88
CA ILE A 5 1.55 -4.11 15.52
C ILE A 5 2.91 -4.36 14.89
N ASP A 6 3.32 -5.61 14.89
CA ASP A 6 4.54 -6.03 14.22
C ASP A 6 4.32 -5.93 12.70
N LEU A 7 4.80 -4.84 12.12
CA LEU A 7 5.15 -4.78 10.70
C LEU A 7 6.38 -5.67 10.50
N PHE A 8 6.16 -6.96 10.30
CA PHE A 8 7.23 -7.92 10.01
C PHE A 8 7.75 -7.67 8.59
N PHE A 9 8.92 -7.04 8.47
CA PHE A 9 9.69 -6.97 7.25
C PHE A 9 10.52 -8.26 7.12
N GLY A 10 9.90 -9.32 6.65
CA GLY A 10 10.55 -10.59 6.32
C GLY A 10 10.17 -11.04 4.90
N THR A 11 10.88 -12.05 4.39
CA THR A 11 10.78 -12.63 3.03
C THR A 11 9.40 -13.17 2.63
N GLY A 12 8.39 -13.10 3.49
CA GLY A 12 6.98 -13.34 3.15
C GLY A 12 6.19 -12.05 3.35
N GLY A 13 5.72 -11.45 2.26
CA GLY A 13 5.21 -10.08 2.23
C GLY A 13 4.17 -9.69 3.29
N ILE A 14 4.11 -8.38 3.56
CA ILE A 14 3.20 -7.75 4.53
C ILE A 14 1.76 -7.92 4.04
N PHE A 15 0.98 -8.76 4.72
CA PHE A 15 -0.48 -8.84 4.59
C PHE A 15 -1.09 -8.15 5.82
N THR A 16 -1.56 -6.92 5.64
CA THR A 16 -2.14 -6.11 6.72
C THR A 16 -3.64 -5.97 6.53
N THR A 17 -4.40 -6.19 7.60
CA THR A 17 -5.85 -5.92 7.66
C THR A 17 -6.15 -4.44 7.97
N LYS A 18 -5.12 -3.61 8.11
CA LYS A 18 -5.28 -2.16 8.29
C LYS A 18 -5.46 -1.46 6.95
N TYR A 19 -6.29 -0.43 6.95
CA TYR A 19 -6.30 0.53 5.85
C TYR A 19 -4.99 1.30 5.83
N ILE A 20 -4.45 1.54 4.64
CA ILE A 20 -3.19 2.26 4.44
C ILE A 20 -3.41 3.30 3.35
N ALA A 21 -2.96 4.52 3.60
CA ALA A 21 -2.77 5.52 2.57
C ALA A 21 -1.35 5.40 2.00
N LEU A 22 -1.25 5.33 0.67
CA LEU A 22 0.01 5.29 -0.06
C LEU A 22 0.12 6.57 -0.90
N HIS A 23 1.27 7.23 -0.83
CA HIS A 23 1.61 8.34 -1.70
C HIS A 23 2.86 8.00 -2.50
N PHE A 24 2.71 7.96 -3.82
CA PHE A 24 3.78 7.73 -4.78
C PHE A 24 4.40 9.09 -5.14
N GLY A 25 5.65 9.32 -4.71
CA GLY A 25 6.41 10.51 -5.04
C GLY A 25 7.74 10.17 -5.72
N GLU A 26 8.49 11.20 -6.11
CA GLU A 26 9.76 11.05 -6.84
C GLU A 26 10.82 10.27 -6.04
N ASN A 27 10.86 10.49 -4.72
CA ASN A 27 11.85 9.87 -3.83
C ASN A 27 11.43 8.48 -3.32
N GLY A 28 10.24 8.00 -3.67
CA GLY A 28 9.71 6.72 -3.22
C GLY A 28 8.25 6.76 -2.79
N ILE A 29 7.85 5.79 -1.97
CA ILE A 29 6.45 5.61 -1.55
C ILE A 29 6.32 5.85 -0.05
N ALA A 30 5.56 6.86 0.32
CA ALA A 30 5.17 7.07 1.71
C ALA A 30 4.03 6.13 2.08
N VAL A 31 4.24 5.34 3.14
CA VAL A 31 3.29 4.36 3.68
C VAL A 31 2.74 4.91 4.99
N MET A 32 1.43 5.15 5.03
CA MET A 32 0.75 5.76 6.18
C MET A 32 -0.40 4.86 6.64
N PRO A 33 -0.18 4.00 7.64
CA PRO A 33 -1.24 3.20 8.22
C PRO A 33 -2.34 4.09 8.82
N LEU A 34 -3.59 3.68 8.67
CA LEU A 34 -4.75 4.36 9.22
C LEU A 34 -5.29 3.57 10.41
N ASN A 35 -5.76 4.29 11.42
CA ASN A 35 -6.52 3.69 12.49
C ASN A 35 -7.90 3.27 11.94
N ASN A 36 -8.21 1.97 11.99
CA ASN A 36 -9.44 1.43 11.38
C ASN A 36 -10.74 1.99 11.97
N LEU A 37 -10.73 2.52 13.21
CA LEU A 37 -11.92 3.09 13.86
C LEU A 37 -12.10 4.57 13.55
N THR A 38 -11.02 5.35 13.59
CA THR A 38 -11.07 6.81 13.48
C THR A 38 -10.71 7.35 12.09
N GLY A 39 -10.14 6.52 11.22
CA GLY A 39 -9.61 6.93 9.92
C GLY A 39 -8.38 7.84 9.98
N LYS A 40 -7.89 8.19 11.18
CA LYS A 40 -6.71 9.05 11.36
C LYS A 40 -5.44 8.30 11.01
N ILE A 41 -4.45 9.02 10.48
CA ILE A 41 -3.11 8.49 10.21
C ILE A 41 -2.44 8.12 11.53
N GLU A 42 -1.89 6.91 11.60
CA GLU A 42 -1.02 6.47 12.68
C GLU A 42 0.41 6.95 12.40
N SER A 43 0.70 8.19 12.79
CA SER A 43 1.98 8.86 12.47
C SER A 43 3.21 8.08 12.94
N LYS A 44 3.13 7.42 14.10
CA LYS A 44 4.24 6.64 14.68
C LYS A 44 4.61 5.38 13.88
N SER A 45 3.71 4.88 13.03
CA SER A 45 3.93 3.69 12.20
C SER A 45 4.02 4.02 10.71
N SER A 46 4.07 5.32 10.37
CA SER A 46 4.27 5.78 8.99
C SER A 46 5.75 5.78 8.61
N PHE A 47 6.07 5.36 7.39
CA PHE A 47 7.46 5.26 6.91
C PHE A 47 7.58 5.50 5.42
N LEU A 48 8.78 5.81 4.95
CA LEU A 48 9.11 5.98 3.53
C LEU A 48 9.84 4.74 3.00
N ILE A 49 9.31 4.15 1.93
CA ILE A 49 10.05 3.19 1.11
C ILE A 49 10.76 3.99 0.02
N THR A 50 12.07 4.13 0.13
CA THR A 50 12.88 4.90 -0.84
C THR A 50 12.92 4.21 -2.20
N SER A 51 12.95 5.00 -3.28
CA SER A 51 12.90 4.49 -4.67
C SER A 51 14.00 3.49 -4.98
N ASN A 52 15.22 3.70 -4.47
CA ASN A 52 16.36 2.78 -4.64
C ASN A 52 16.15 1.38 -4.03
N ARG A 53 15.20 1.23 -3.11
CA ARG A 53 14.87 -0.08 -2.49
C ARG A 53 13.74 -0.80 -3.22
N ILE A 54 13.04 -0.14 -4.14
CA ILE A 54 11.91 -0.70 -4.87
C ILE A 54 12.43 -1.32 -6.15
N LYS A 55 12.23 -2.63 -6.31
CA LYS A 55 12.54 -3.37 -7.54
C LYS A 55 11.35 -3.41 -8.50
N SER A 56 10.13 -3.52 -7.97
CA SER A 56 8.94 -3.58 -8.81
C SER A 56 7.69 -3.12 -8.08
N ILE A 57 6.75 -2.56 -8.83
CA ILE A 57 5.40 -2.22 -8.39
C ILE A 57 4.46 -2.84 -9.43
N ILE A 58 3.58 -3.74 -8.99
CA ILE A 58 2.70 -4.50 -9.88
C ILE A 58 1.28 -4.45 -9.35
N PHE A 59 0.31 -4.20 -10.23
CA PHE A 59 -1.10 -4.42 -9.93
C PHE A 59 -1.60 -5.72 -10.55
N LYS A 60 -2.03 -6.67 -9.72
CA LYS A 60 -2.65 -7.92 -10.16
C LYS A 60 -4.17 -7.80 -10.09
N LYS A 61 -4.84 -8.08 -11.20
CA LYS A 61 -6.31 -8.14 -11.24
C LYS A 61 -6.78 -9.50 -10.74
N ASN A 62 -7.51 -9.51 -9.64
CA ASN A 62 -8.21 -10.69 -9.13
C ASN A 62 -9.71 -10.61 -9.44
N PHE A 63 -10.45 -11.69 -9.20
CA PHE A 63 -11.89 -11.76 -9.49
C PHE A 63 -12.68 -10.65 -8.77
N LEU A 64 -12.46 -10.48 -7.46
CA LEU A 64 -13.22 -9.53 -6.62
C LEU A 64 -12.47 -8.23 -6.26
N SER A 65 -11.18 -8.13 -6.54
CA SER A 65 -10.32 -7.00 -6.14
C SER A 65 -9.14 -6.82 -7.08
N TYR A 66 -8.41 -5.72 -6.93
CA TYR A 66 -7.02 -5.63 -7.39
C TYR A 66 -6.09 -5.90 -6.20
N GLN A 67 -4.87 -6.32 -6.51
CA GLN A 67 -3.81 -6.50 -5.52
C GLN A 67 -2.59 -5.69 -5.97
N LEU A 68 -2.21 -4.70 -5.18
CA LEU A 68 -0.95 -3.98 -5.34
C LEU A 68 0.15 -4.78 -4.66
N VAL A 69 1.23 -5.04 -5.38
CA VAL A 69 2.45 -5.68 -4.88
C VAL A 69 3.62 -4.75 -5.11
N ILE A 70 4.27 -4.32 -4.03
CA ILE A 70 5.50 -3.53 -4.06
C ILE A 70 6.62 -4.42 -3.53
N SER A 71 7.60 -4.73 -4.36
CA SER A 71 8.70 -5.63 -4.01
C SER A 71 10.04 -4.91 -4.04
N GLY A 72 10.89 -5.22 -3.09
CA GLY A 72 12.30 -4.82 -3.04
C GLY A 72 13.21 -6.02 -2.83
N GLU A 73 14.48 -5.79 -2.52
CA GLU A 73 15.46 -6.88 -2.36
C GLU A 73 15.12 -7.84 -1.23
N ASN A 74 14.65 -7.29 -0.11
CA ASN A 74 14.42 -8.03 1.13
C ASN A 74 13.02 -7.79 1.72
N PHE A 75 12.09 -7.28 0.92
CA PHE A 75 10.71 -7.04 1.36
C PHE A 75 9.72 -7.18 0.22
N GLU A 76 8.48 -7.46 0.60
CA GLU A 76 7.33 -7.41 -0.29
C GLU A 76 6.15 -6.82 0.51
N LEU A 77 5.44 -5.87 -0.07
CA LEU A 77 4.24 -5.26 0.49
C LEU A 77 3.06 -5.61 -0.41
N LYS A 78 2.05 -6.29 0.14
CA LYS A 78 0.86 -6.75 -0.58
C LYS A 78 -0.37 -6.03 -0.04
N CYS A 79 -0.97 -5.18 -0.86
CA CYS A 79 -2.17 -4.43 -0.51
C CYS A 79 -3.36 -4.89 -1.35
N ARG A 80 -4.46 -5.26 -0.69
CA ARG A 80 -5.74 -5.47 -1.37
C ARG A 80 -6.37 -4.11 -1.69
N VAL A 81 -6.70 -3.91 -2.96
CA VAL A 81 -7.37 -2.72 -3.46
C VAL A 81 -8.78 -3.13 -3.90
N ASN A 82 -9.80 -2.75 -3.13
CA ASN A 82 -11.18 -3.06 -3.49
C ASN A 82 -11.57 -2.33 -4.78
N LYS A 83 -12.18 -3.05 -5.74
CA LYS A 83 -12.68 -2.50 -7.01
C LYS A 83 -13.77 -1.44 -6.80
N ILE A 84 -14.51 -1.58 -5.71
CA ILE A 84 -15.53 -0.64 -5.28
C ILE A 84 -14.84 0.32 -4.31
N THR A 85 -14.07 1.25 -4.86
CA THR A 85 -13.61 2.40 -4.09
C THR A 85 -14.86 3.21 -3.74
N ILE A 86 -15.25 3.27 -2.46
CA ILE A 86 -16.22 4.25 -1.94
C ILE A 86 -15.53 5.61 -1.98
N ALA A 87 -15.28 6.10 -3.18
CA ALA A 87 -14.36 7.18 -3.40
C ALA A 87 -14.84 7.99 -4.61
N SER A 88 -14.82 9.31 -4.43
CA SER A 88 -15.18 10.30 -5.44
C SER A 88 -14.52 10.00 -6.80
N SER A 89 -15.13 10.44 -7.90
CA SER A 89 -14.73 10.09 -9.28
C SER A 89 -13.25 10.32 -9.60
N TRP A 90 -12.58 11.25 -8.92
CA TRP A 90 -11.15 11.51 -9.08
C TRP A 90 -10.27 10.35 -8.57
N HIS A 91 -10.69 9.64 -7.51
CA HIS A 91 -9.98 8.45 -7.03
C HIS A 91 -10.04 7.30 -8.05
N LYS A 92 -11.16 7.16 -8.77
CA LYS A 92 -11.31 6.16 -9.84
C LYS A 92 -10.38 6.46 -11.02
N LYS A 93 -10.27 7.74 -11.40
CA LYS A 93 -9.32 8.19 -12.43
C LYS A 93 -7.87 7.99 -11.99
N GLY A 94 -7.53 8.34 -10.76
CA GLY A 94 -6.20 8.11 -10.19
C GLY A 94 -5.82 6.62 -10.20
N LEU A 95 -6.74 5.74 -9.79
CA LEU A 95 -6.51 4.29 -9.87
C LEU A 95 -6.30 3.82 -11.32
N ALA A 96 -7.10 4.30 -12.28
CA ALA A 96 -6.93 3.95 -13.69
C ALA A 96 -5.53 4.34 -14.21
N ASN A 97 -5.09 5.57 -13.94
CA ASN A 97 -3.76 6.04 -14.34
C ASN A 97 -2.64 5.19 -13.73
N ILE A 98 -2.76 4.85 -12.43
CA ILE A 98 -1.79 3.98 -11.75
C ILE A 98 -1.80 2.57 -12.36
N LEU A 99 -2.98 2.03 -12.69
CA LEU A 99 -3.09 0.72 -13.34
C LEU A 99 -2.47 0.71 -14.74
N GLU A 100 -2.53 1.81 -15.49
CA GLU A 100 -1.86 1.95 -16.79
C GLU A 100 -0.34 2.03 -16.67
N GLN A 101 0.17 2.65 -15.61
CA GLN A 101 1.61 2.81 -15.37
C GLN A 101 2.29 1.53 -14.87
N TYR A 102 1.55 0.64 -14.19
CA TYR A 102 2.12 -0.49 -13.43
C TYR A 102 1.45 -1.85 -13.74
N ASN A 103 0.62 -1.95 -14.78
CA ASN A 103 0.30 -3.23 -15.45
C ASN A 103 1.32 -3.52 -16.54
#